data_AF-A0A8S3XDR3-F1
#
_entry.id   AF-A0A8S3XDR3-F1
#
_cell.length_a   1.000
_cell.length_b   1.000
_cell.length_c   1.000
_cell.angle_alpha   90.00
_cell.angle_beta   90.00
_cell.angle_gamma   90.00
#
_symmetry.space_group_name_H-M   'P 1'
#
loop_
_entity.id
_entity.type
_entity.pdbx_description
1 polymer ?
#
loop_
_entity_poly.entity_id
_entity_poly.type
_entity_poly.pdbx_seq_one_letter_code
_entity_poly.pdbx_strand_id
1 'polypeptide(L)'
;MRWVKVMNENALRVYYRVKGEETVGIAYRARMHSFFAELEPSIPVTEQNLADRVRYTMRSKIFDDAELERLRREAIPSSNESAMTRDAATHATDQHPHVEAAMNLPVVVPRTRANEEHIR
;
A
#
# COMPACT_ATOMS: atom_id res chain seq x y z
N MET A 1 26.31 6.26 -15.70
CA MET A 1 25.95 7.46 -14.93
C MET A 1 26.65 7.44 -13.58
N ARG A 2 27.16 8.59 -13.11
CA ARG A 2 27.73 8.71 -11.75
C ARG A 2 26.59 9.01 -10.77
N TRP A 3 26.42 8.16 -9.77
CA TRP A 3 25.45 8.36 -8.70
C TRP A 3 26.00 9.36 -7.68
N VAL A 4 25.31 10.48 -7.50
CA VAL A 4 25.65 11.48 -6.47
C VAL A 4 24.96 11.16 -5.14
N LYS A 5 25.40 11.80 -4.04
CA LYS A 5 24.90 11.53 -2.68
C LYS A 5 23.37 11.67 -2.62
N VAL A 6 22.82 12.77 -3.14
CA VAL A 6 21.37 13.05 -3.16
C VAL A 6 20.56 11.95 -3.86
N MET A 7 21.04 11.43 -4.98
CA MET A 7 20.37 10.32 -5.67
C MET A 7 20.34 9.03 -4.83
N ASN A 8 21.43 8.76 -4.09
CA ASN A 8 21.47 7.60 -3.20
C ASN A 8 20.53 7.77 -2.00
N GLU A 9 20.43 8.98 -1.47
CA GLU A 9 19.46 9.33 -0.41
C GLU A 9 18.02 9.13 -0.91
N ASN A 10 17.68 9.65 -2.09
CA ASN A 10 16.37 9.46 -2.70
C ASN A 10 16.06 7.99 -2.99
N ALA A 11 17.04 7.22 -3.48
CA ALA A 11 16.88 5.78 -3.67
C ALA A 11 16.60 5.04 -2.34
N LEU A 12 17.27 5.42 -1.25
CA LEU A 12 17.03 4.87 0.08
C LEU A 12 15.69 5.29 0.67
N ARG A 13 15.28 6.56 0.52
CA ARG A 13 13.97 7.04 0.96
C ARG A 13 12.85 6.22 0.34
N VAL A 14 12.90 6.04 -0.98
CA VAL A 14 11.90 5.25 -1.70
C VAL A 14 11.93 3.78 -1.31
N TYR A 15 13.12 3.20 -1.10
CA TYR A 15 13.25 1.84 -0.59
C TYR A 15 12.59 1.67 0.77
N TYR A 16 12.84 2.58 1.73
CA TYR A 16 12.24 2.51 3.06
C TYR A 16 10.73 2.72 3.03
N ARG A 17 10.24 3.60 2.15
CA ARG A 17 8.81 3.82 1.92
C ARG A 17 8.12 2.53 1.47
N VAL A 18 8.66 1.87 0.44
CA VAL A 18 8.11 0.60 -0.08
C VAL A 18 8.29 -0.56 0.90
N LYS A 19 9.37 -0.59 1.68
CA LYS A 19 9.60 -1.61 2.73
C LYS A 19 8.68 -1.47 3.94
N GLY A 20 8.23 -0.26 4.24
CA GLY A 20 7.26 0.00 5.32
C GLY A 20 5.85 -0.46 4.96
N GLU A 21 5.56 -0.67 3.69
CA GLU A 21 4.31 -1.29 3.23
C GLU A 21 4.38 -2.81 3.43
N GLU A 22 3.36 -3.38 4.08
CA GLU A 22 3.25 -4.79 4.48
C GLU A 22 3.32 -5.78 3.29
N THR A 23 3.26 -5.28 2.05
CA THR A 23 3.31 -6.05 0.80
C THR A 23 4.75 -6.14 0.26
N VAL A 24 5.63 -6.87 0.97
CA VAL A 24 6.97 -7.20 0.48
C VAL A 24 6.90 -8.37 -0.51
N GLY A 25 6.34 -8.13 -1.69
CA GLY A 25 6.24 -9.09 -2.79
C GLY A 25 7.18 -8.80 -3.97
N ILE A 26 7.11 -9.63 -5.01
CA ILE A 26 7.87 -9.56 -6.28
C ILE A 26 7.75 -8.17 -6.96
N ALA A 27 6.68 -7.41 -6.66
CA ALA A 27 6.40 -6.08 -7.23
C ALA A 27 7.12 -4.90 -6.54
N TYR A 28 7.93 -5.11 -5.49
CA TYR A 28 8.53 -3.98 -4.76
C TYR A 28 9.45 -3.11 -5.65
N ARG A 29 10.09 -3.69 -6.66
CA ARG A 29 11.02 -2.97 -7.56
C ARG A 29 10.29 -1.98 -8.47
N ALA A 30 9.14 -2.39 -9.01
CA ALA A 30 8.29 -1.53 -9.85
C ALA A 30 7.72 -0.36 -9.04
N ARG A 31 7.25 -0.62 -7.80
CA ARG A 31 6.80 0.46 -6.89
C ARG A 31 7.95 1.42 -6.56
N MET A 32 9.11 0.87 -6.23
CA MET A 32 10.30 1.67 -5.91
C MET A 32 10.76 2.51 -7.10
N HIS A 33 10.67 1.98 -8.32
CA HIS A 33 10.97 2.74 -9.53
C HIS A 33 9.97 3.86 -9.79
N SER A 34 8.67 3.58 -9.63
CA SER A 34 7.60 4.56 -9.84
C SER A 34 7.79 5.80 -8.94
N PHE A 35 7.97 5.58 -7.63
CA PHE A 35 8.23 6.66 -6.68
C PHE A 35 9.56 7.37 -6.94
N PHE A 36 10.59 6.68 -7.43
CA PHE A 36 11.86 7.32 -7.77
C PHE A 36 11.74 8.19 -9.02
N ALA A 37 10.99 7.75 -10.03
CA ALA A 37 10.72 8.53 -11.24
C ALA A 37 9.90 9.79 -10.94
N GLU A 38 9.05 9.78 -9.91
CA GLU A 38 8.34 10.98 -9.42
C GLU A 38 9.30 11.98 -8.77
N LEU A 39 10.27 11.51 -7.98
CA LEU A 39 11.25 12.37 -7.29
C LEU A 39 12.33 12.92 -8.23
N GLU A 40 12.77 12.10 -9.19
CA GLU A 40 13.90 12.37 -10.07
C GLU A 40 13.53 12.09 -11.54
N PRO A 41 12.55 12.81 -12.13
CA PRO A 41 12.02 12.52 -13.46
C PRO A 41 13.06 12.72 -14.58
N SER A 42 14.10 13.50 -14.32
CA SER A 42 15.19 13.77 -15.25
C SER A 42 16.22 12.65 -15.33
N ILE A 43 16.14 11.64 -14.44
CA ILE A 43 17.15 10.60 -14.29
C ILE A 43 16.64 9.30 -14.91
N PRO A 44 17.20 8.85 -16.04
CA PRO A 44 16.83 7.56 -16.63
C PRO A 44 17.46 6.42 -15.84
N VAL A 45 16.69 5.83 -14.93
CA VAL A 45 17.04 4.59 -14.22
C VAL A 45 16.04 3.49 -14.56
N THR A 46 16.50 2.24 -14.60
CA THR A 46 15.62 1.06 -14.65
C THR A 46 15.32 0.57 -13.23
N GLU A 47 14.27 -0.23 -13.08
CA GLU A 47 13.94 -0.89 -11.81
C GLU A 47 15.12 -1.72 -11.26
N GLN A 48 15.83 -2.40 -12.15
CA GLN A 48 16.97 -3.24 -11.79
C GLN A 48 18.15 -2.39 -11.33
N ASN A 49 18.49 -1.33 -12.06
CA ASN A 49 19.57 -0.40 -11.70
C ASN A 49 19.33 0.22 -10.31
N LEU A 50 18.10 0.65 -10.04
CA LEU A 50 17.72 1.25 -8.76
C LEU A 50 17.87 0.25 -7.61
N ALA A 51 17.38 -0.98 -7.79
CA ALA A 51 17.47 -2.02 -6.78
C ALA A 51 18.91 -2.45 -6.49
N ASP A 52 19.74 -2.59 -7.52
CA ASP A 52 21.15 -2.92 -7.34
C ASP A 52 21.91 -1.77 -6.68
N ARG A 53 21.52 -0.52 -6.96
CA ARG A 53 22.12 0.63 -6.29
C ARG A 53 21.81 0.66 -4.80
N VAL A 54 20.57 0.38 -4.41
CA VAL A 54 20.19 0.27 -2.99
C VAL A 54 20.98 -0.83 -2.30
N ARG A 55 21.08 -2.03 -2.91
CA ARG A 55 21.89 -3.14 -2.36
C ARG A 55 23.35 -2.75 -2.18
N TYR A 56 23.93 -2.12 -3.19
CA TYR A 56 25.31 -1.64 -3.13
C TYR A 56 25.48 -0.68 -1.96
N THR A 57 24.60 0.33 -1.86
CA THR A 57 24.66 1.40 -0.86
C THR A 57 24.54 0.84 0.57
N MET A 58 23.66 -0.14 0.79
CA MET A 58 23.50 -0.81 2.08
C MET A 58 24.73 -1.64 2.47
N ARG A 59 25.40 -2.27 1.51
CA ARG A 59 26.58 -3.11 1.77
C ARG A 59 27.85 -2.29 1.92
N SER A 60 27.95 -1.18 1.20
CA SER A 60 29.18 -0.38 1.12
C SER A 60 29.38 0.58 2.31
N LYS A 61 28.47 0.63 3.29
CA LYS A 61 28.51 1.55 4.44
C LYS A 61 28.78 3.01 4.05
N ILE A 62 28.21 3.44 2.92
CA ILE A 62 28.37 4.83 2.43
C ILE A 62 27.65 5.82 3.35
N PHE A 63 26.56 5.36 3.96
CA PHE A 63 25.83 6.08 4.99
C PHE A 63 26.11 5.44 6.33
N ASP A 64 26.27 6.26 7.35
CA ASP A 64 26.32 5.77 8.72
C ASP A 64 24.91 5.37 9.22
N ASP A 65 24.86 4.65 10.33
CA ASP A 65 23.58 4.15 10.87
C ASP A 65 22.63 5.31 11.25
N ALA A 66 23.17 6.47 11.63
CA ALA A 66 22.38 7.65 11.97
C ALA A 66 21.74 8.30 10.72
N GLU A 67 22.45 8.35 9.61
CA GLU A 67 21.98 8.79 8.30
C GLU A 67 20.91 7.84 7.77
N LEU A 68 21.13 6.52 7.90
CA LEU A 68 20.13 5.51 7.51
C LEU A 68 18.84 5.66 8.34
N GLU A 69 18.95 5.86 9.65
CA GLU A 69 17.77 6.04 10.51
C GLU A 69 17.07 7.38 10.26
N ARG A 70 17.81 8.44 9.92
CA ARG A 70 17.23 9.71 9.46
C ARG A 70 16.43 9.50 8.17
N LEU A 71 17.02 8.85 7.16
CA LEU A 71 16.36 8.57 5.89
C LEU A 71 15.13 7.67 6.06
N ARG A 72 15.18 6.72 7.00
CA ARG A 72 14.05 5.86 7.35
C ARG A 72 12.88 6.67 7.93
N ARG A 73 13.17 7.60 8.86
CA ARG A 73 12.14 8.48 9.44
C ARG A 73 11.54 9.43 8.41
N GLU A 74 12.34 9.96 7.49
CA GLU A 74 11.86 10.81 6.38
C GLU A 74 10.98 10.04 5.39
N ALA A 75 11.24 8.74 5.21
CA ALA A 75 10.52 7.89 4.27
C ALA A 75 9.15 7.41 4.76
N ILE A 76 8.95 7.34 6.07
CA ILE A 76 7.66 7.05 6.68
C ILE A 76 6.89 8.38 6.66
N PRO A 77 5.86 8.55 5.81
CA PRO A 77 4.96 9.69 6.00
C PRO A 77 4.45 9.58 7.43
N SER A 78 4.68 10.62 8.22
CA SER A 78 4.18 10.72 9.59
C SER A 78 2.68 10.39 9.57
N SER A 79 2.30 9.18 9.98
CA SER A 79 0.90 8.80 10.22
C SER A 79 0.30 9.54 11.43
N ASN A 80 0.79 10.76 11.72
CA ASN A 80 0.29 11.60 12.79
C ASN A 80 -0.84 12.54 12.33
N GLU A 81 -1.59 12.15 11.30
CA GLU A 81 -2.82 12.84 10.89
C GLU A 81 -3.99 11.88 10.58
N SER A 82 -3.99 10.67 11.16
CA SER A 82 -5.16 9.76 11.05
C SER A 82 -5.53 9.03 12.35
N ALA A 83 -5.00 9.46 13.50
CA ALA A 83 -5.32 8.91 14.82
C ALA A 83 -6.15 9.86 15.71
N MET A 84 -6.95 10.78 15.13
CA MET A 84 -7.80 11.69 15.92
C MET A 84 -9.19 11.91 15.29
N THR A 85 -9.89 10.84 14.92
CA THR A 85 -11.37 10.84 14.83
C THR A 85 -11.92 9.43 14.99
N ARG A 86 -11.84 8.88 16.21
CA ARG A 86 -12.64 7.70 16.62
C ARG A 86 -13.19 7.85 18.04
N ASP A 87 -13.59 9.07 18.40
CA ASP A 87 -14.31 9.32 19.64
C ASP A 87 -15.43 10.34 19.40
N ALA A 88 -16.58 9.87 18.92
CA ALA A 88 -17.91 10.39 19.25
C ALA A 88 -18.97 9.68 18.38
N ALA A 89 -20.06 9.27 19.03
CA ALA A 89 -21.24 8.56 18.52
C ALA A 89 -21.04 7.03 18.38
N THR A 90 -21.66 6.15 19.15
CA THR A 90 -22.88 6.28 19.96
C THR A 90 -22.90 5.11 20.95
N HIS A 91 -22.85 5.39 22.25
CA HIS A 91 -23.36 4.48 23.27
C HIS A 91 -24.72 5.03 23.70
N ALA A 92 -25.77 4.46 23.14
CA ALA A 92 -27.12 4.54 23.69
C ALA A 92 -27.78 3.18 23.43
N THR A 93 -27.39 2.21 24.25
CA THR A 93 -28.28 1.13 24.66
C THR A 93 -29.50 1.77 25.32
N ASP A 94 -30.71 1.46 24.87
CA ASP A 94 -31.71 0.73 25.67
C ASP A 94 -33.05 0.64 24.90
N GLN A 95 -33.75 -0.49 25.10
CA GLN A 95 -35.21 -0.72 24.91
C GLN A 95 -35.73 -1.31 23.58
N HIS A 96 -35.76 -2.66 23.54
CA HIS A 96 -36.99 -3.44 23.22
C HIS A 96 -37.94 -3.38 24.44
N PRO A 97 -39.27 -3.66 24.40
CA PRO A 97 -40.02 -4.46 23.41
C PRO A 97 -41.43 -3.91 23.04
N HIS A 98 -42.05 -4.40 21.95
CA HIS A 98 -43.41 -5.00 21.98
C HIS A 98 -43.83 -5.60 20.61
N VAL A 99 -44.43 -6.77 20.70
CA VAL A 99 -45.06 -7.61 19.67
C VAL A 99 -46.22 -6.95 18.93
N GLU A 100 -46.37 -7.23 17.62
CA GLU A 100 -47.58 -7.88 17.09
C GLU A 100 -47.41 -8.43 15.67
N ALA A 101 -48.13 -9.53 15.44
CA ALA A 101 -48.05 -10.40 14.29
C ALA A 101 -48.77 -9.85 13.05
N ALA A 102 -48.22 -10.11 11.86
CA ALA A 102 -49.04 -10.32 10.68
C ALA A 102 -48.33 -11.25 9.69
N MET A 103 -49.04 -12.33 9.38
CA MET A 103 -48.80 -13.33 8.35
C MET A 103 -48.42 -12.71 7.00
N ASN A 104 -47.43 -13.27 6.29
CA ASN A 104 -47.71 -13.84 4.96
C ASN A 104 -46.61 -14.78 4.45
N LEU A 105 -47.06 -15.85 3.80
CA LEU A 105 -46.33 -17.00 3.27
C LEU A 105 -45.41 -16.67 2.06
N PRO A 106 -44.55 -17.62 1.62
CA PRO A 106 -43.38 -17.36 0.78
C PRO A 106 -43.72 -17.23 -0.71
N VAL A 107 -43.07 -16.27 -1.39
CA VAL A 107 -43.07 -16.21 -2.86
C VAL A 107 -41.93 -17.07 -3.42
N VAL A 108 -42.36 -18.12 -4.10
CA VAL A 108 -41.59 -19.01 -4.97
C VAL A 108 -40.83 -18.22 -6.04
N VAL A 109 -39.51 -18.42 -6.14
CA VAL A 109 -38.73 -18.02 -7.31
C VAL A 109 -38.73 -19.21 -8.30
N PRO A 110 -39.23 -19.07 -9.53
CA PRO A 110 -39.21 -20.15 -10.50
C PRO A 110 -37.80 -20.39 -11.07
N ARG A 111 -37.43 -21.67 -11.14
CA ARG A 111 -36.35 -22.23 -11.95
C ARG A 111 -36.67 -22.01 -13.45
N THR A 112 -35.74 -21.41 -14.17
CA THR A 112 -35.60 -21.52 -15.64
C THR A 112 -34.13 -21.33 -15.97
N ARG A 113 -33.48 -22.00 -16.92
CA ARG A 113 -33.67 -23.25 -17.67
C ARG A 113 -32.32 -23.38 -18.38
N ALA A 114 -31.66 -24.53 -18.30
CA ALA A 114 -30.46 -24.79 -19.08
C ALA A 114 -30.80 -24.65 -20.58
N ASN A 115 -30.03 -23.84 -21.29
CA ASN A 115 -30.12 -23.68 -22.73
C ASN A 115 -29.19 -24.74 -23.35
N GLU A 116 -29.77 -25.87 -23.74
CA GLU A 116 -29.20 -26.72 -24.78
C GLU A 116 -29.44 -26.09 -26.16
N GLU A 117 -28.65 -26.56 -27.13
CA GLU A 117 -28.71 -26.29 -28.59
C GLU A 117 -27.89 -25.07 -29.06
N HIS A 118 -27.02 -25.14 -30.07
CA HIS A 118 -26.69 -26.15 -31.08
C HIS A 118 -25.38 -25.69 -31.79
N ILE A 119 -24.94 -26.44 -32.82
CA ILE A 119 -23.82 -26.21 -33.77
C ILE A 119 -22.56 -26.99 -33.30
N ARG A 120 -22.21 -28.18 -33.82
CA ARG A 120 -22.34 -28.76 -35.16
C ARG A 120 -22.12 -30.27 -35.11
#